data_AF-A0A835LDR8-F1
#
_entry.id   AF-A0A835LDR8-F1
#
_cell.length_a   1.000
_cell.length_b   1.000
_cell.length_c   1.000
_cell.angle_alpha   90.00
_cell.angle_beta   90.00
_cell.angle_gamma   90.00
#
_symmetry.space_group_name_H-M   'P 1'
#
loop_
_entity.id
_entity.type
_entity.pdbx_description
1 polymer ?
#
loop_
_entity_poly.entity_id
_entity_poly.type
_entity_poly.pdbx_seq_one_letter_code
_entity_poly.pdbx_strand_id
1 'polypeptide(L)'
;MASKGSPLHGPRIKLIEKARDLFFEAKETFETKAADEHAKLLRMQHELEVTTKQAIFVDSSISDTIRTCIVLGNHRAALKVKQEFKVSDKRWYWLKVFALATIRDWEALEKFSKEKKPPIGYRPFVEACIDADEKAEALKYIPKLADPREKAESYVRIGMPKEAADAASQTKDSELLGRLKLTFSQNASASSIFDTLRDRLSFPGVS
;
A
#
# COMPACT_ATOMS: atom_id res chain seq x y z
N MET A 1 32.92 3.58 -2.17
CA MET A 1 33.38 2.80 -0.99
C MET A 1 32.24 1.95 -0.42
N ALA A 2 31.69 1.01 -1.21
CA ALA A 2 30.52 0.19 -0.80
C ALA A 2 30.71 -1.31 -1.12
N SER A 3 31.94 -1.83 -1.02
CA SER A 3 32.25 -3.22 -1.39
C SER A 3 32.33 -4.18 -0.19
N LYS A 4 32.26 -3.65 1.04
CA LYS A 4 32.23 -4.42 2.27
C LYS A 4 31.13 -3.77 3.09
N GLY A 5 30.00 -4.46 3.30
CA GLY A 5 28.97 -3.95 4.23
C GLY A 5 29.60 -3.61 5.58
N SER A 6 28.93 -2.79 6.40
CA SER A 6 29.57 -2.15 7.55
C SER A 6 30.35 -3.15 8.45
N PRO A 7 31.60 -2.85 8.83
CA PRO A 7 32.47 -3.79 9.57
C PRO A 7 31.96 -4.15 10.98
N LEU A 8 30.89 -3.49 11.45
CA LEU A 8 30.33 -3.65 12.79
C LEU A 8 29.30 -4.79 12.90
N HIS A 9 28.89 -5.42 11.80
CA HIS A 9 27.79 -6.40 11.85
C HIS A 9 28.14 -7.70 12.56
N GLY A 10 29.34 -8.25 12.33
CA GLY A 10 29.77 -9.51 12.94
C GLY A 10 29.76 -9.46 14.48
N PRO A 11 30.42 -8.46 15.10
CA PRO A 11 30.37 -8.27 16.55
C PRO A 11 28.95 -8.10 17.09
N ARG A 12 28.10 -7.32 16.41
CA ARG A 12 26.73 -7.07 16.86
C ARG A 12 25.85 -8.32 16.80
N ILE A 13 25.94 -9.11 15.73
CA ILE A 13 25.20 -10.38 15.61
C ILE A 13 25.55 -11.32 16.75
N LYS A 14 26.84 -11.45 17.08
CA LYS A 14 27.29 -12.27 18.23
C LYS A 14 26.71 -11.81 19.56
N LEU A 15 26.59 -10.49 19.77
CA LEU A 15 25.95 -9.95 20.97
C LEU A 15 24.45 -10.29 21.04
N ILE A 16 23.75 -10.22 19.91
CA ILE A 16 22.34 -10.60 19.82
C ILE A 16 22.15 -12.11 20.06
N GLU A 17 23.04 -12.95 19.53
CA GLU A 17 23.02 -14.39 19.78
C GLU A 17 23.27 -14.71 21.26
N LYS A 18 24.19 -14.00 21.92
CA LYS A 18 24.37 -14.12 23.37
C LYS A 18 23.13 -13.68 24.15
N ALA A 19 22.48 -12.59 23.72
CA ALA A 19 21.23 -12.14 24.35
C ALA A 19 20.11 -13.18 24.18
N ARG A 20 19.98 -13.79 23.00
CA ARG A 20 19.07 -14.91 22.74
C ARG A 20 19.30 -16.05 23.73
N ASP A 21 20.55 -16.44 23.97
CA ASP A 21 20.88 -17.54 24.87
C ASP A 21 20.49 -17.19 26.32
N LEU A 22 20.73 -15.96 26.76
CA LEU A 22 20.26 -15.47 28.06
C LEU A 22 18.72 -15.47 28.18
N PHE A 23 18.00 -15.05 27.14
CA PHE A 23 16.53 -15.13 27.11
C PHE A 23 16.04 -16.59 27.16
N PHE A 24 16.74 -17.49 26.48
CA PHE A 24 16.41 -18.92 26.50
C PHE A 24 16.58 -19.51 27.90
N GLU A 25 17.70 -19.20 28.58
CA GLU A 25 17.97 -19.61 29.96
C GLU A 25 16.91 -19.05 30.93
N ALA A 26 16.51 -17.80 30.73
CA ALA A 26 15.44 -17.14 31.48
C ALA A 26 14.02 -17.65 31.14
N LYS A 27 13.88 -18.54 30.14
CA LYS A 27 12.61 -19.06 29.61
C LYS A 27 11.70 -17.98 29.00
N GLU A 28 12.28 -16.87 28.54
CA GLU A 28 11.61 -15.78 27.84
C GLU A 28 11.42 -16.14 26.36
N THR A 29 10.34 -16.86 26.07
CA THR A 29 10.13 -17.52 24.77
C THR A 29 9.96 -16.55 23.59
N PHE A 30 9.39 -15.36 23.83
CA PHE A 30 9.19 -14.35 22.80
C PHE A 30 10.51 -13.69 22.44
N GLU A 31 11.25 -13.24 23.44
CA GLU A 31 12.52 -12.53 23.34
C GLU A 31 13.59 -13.42 22.71
N THR A 32 13.61 -14.71 23.06
CA THR A 32 14.45 -15.71 22.41
C THR A 32 14.20 -15.73 20.88
N LYS A 33 12.93 -15.81 20.47
CA LYS A 33 12.58 -15.84 19.03
C LYS A 33 12.87 -14.50 18.36
N ALA A 34 12.55 -13.39 19.02
CA ALA A 34 12.77 -12.04 18.51
C ALA A 34 14.26 -11.76 18.29
N ALA A 35 15.12 -12.19 19.21
CA ALA A 35 16.58 -12.06 19.08
C ALA A 35 17.12 -12.92 17.92
N ASP A 36 16.63 -14.15 17.77
CA ASP A 36 17.01 -15.02 16.64
C ASP A 36 16.60 -14.44 15.28
N GLU A 37 15.35 -13.96 15.17
CA GLU A 37 14.84 -13.27 13.99
C GLU A 37 15.63 -11.98 13.70
N HIS A 38 15.99 -11.21 14.73
CA HIS A 38 16.77 -9.99 14.56
C HIS A 38 18.18 -10.28 14.01
N ALA A 39 18.88 -11.26 14.58
CA ALA A 39 20.18 -11.69 14.07
C ALA A 39 20.09 -12.18 12.61
N LYS A 40 19.01 -12.89 12.27
CA LYS A 40 18.75 -13.34 10.90
C LYS A 40 18.50 -12.17 9.93
N LEU A 41 17.71 -11.18 10.34
CA LEU A 41 17.43 -9.99 9.52
C LEU A 41 18.72 -9.24 9.20
N LEU A 42 19.58 -9.05 10.20
CA LEU A 42 20.87 -8.38 10.01
C LEU A 42 21.77 -9.11 9.00
N ARG A 43 21.80 -10.45 9.03
CA ARG A 43 22.54 -11.25 8.04
C ARG A 43 21.99 -11.04 6.62
N MET A 44 20.67 -11.10 6.45
CA MET A 44 20.04 -10.86 5.15
C MET A 44 20.26 -9.43 4.66
N GLN A 45 20.12 -8.43 5.53
CA GLN A 45 20.36 -7.03 5.18
C GLN A 45 21.81 -6.83 4.74
N HIS A 46 22.78 -7.39 5.45
CA HIS A 46 24.19 -7.33 5.05
C HIS A 46 24.44 -7.95 3.67
N GLU A 47 23.87 -9.12 3.40
CA GLU A 47 23.93 -9.76 2.07
C GLU A 47 23.33 -8.83 1.00
N LEU A 48 22.20 -8.19 1.28
CA LEU A 48 21.59 -7.22 0.38
C LEU A 48 22.50 -6.01 0.13
N GLU A 49 23.15 -5.45 1.16
CA GLU A 49 24.07 -4.33 0.98
C GLU A 49 25.28 -4.70 0.11
N VAL A 50 25.85 -5.90 0.32
CA VAL A 50 26.96 -6.41 -0.49
C VAL A 50 26.54 -6.61 -1.95
N THR A 51 25.38 -7.24 -2.16
CA THR A 51 24.91 -7.60 -3.51
C THR A 51 24.44 -6.39 -4.31
N THR A 52 23.75 -5.46 -3.65
CA THR A 52 23.25 -4.21 -4.26
C THR A 52 24.30 -3.11 -4.30
N LYS A 53 25.38 -3.23 -3.52
CA LYS A 53 26.40 -2.20 -3.28
C LYS A 53 25.82 -0.92 -2.68
N GLN A 54 24.76 -1.03 -1.89
CA GLN A 54 24.09 0.09 -1.22
C GLN A 54 23.99 -0.16 0.29
N ALA A 55 24.58 0.72 1.10
CA ALA A 55 24.55 0.64 2.56
C ALA A 55 23.28 1.29 3.14
N ILE A 56 22.11 0.76 2.79
CA ILE A 56 20.80 1.32 3.15
C ILE A 56 19.84 0.31 3.80
N PHE A 57 20.26 -0.95 3.92
CA PHE A 57 19.37 -2.03 4.36
C PHE A 57 19.50 -2.30 5.85
N VAL A 58 20.72 -2.22 6.38
CA VAL A 58 20.97 -2.59 7.76
C VAL A 58 20.25 -1.64 8.72
N ASP A 59 19.71 -2.20 9.80
CA ASP A 59 18.99 -1.51 10.87
C ASP A 59 17.61 -0.97 10.46
N SER A 60 17.21 -1.20 9.20
CA SER A 60 15.83 -0.99 8.78
C SER A 60 14.92 -2.10 9.31
N SER A 61 13.62 -1.82 9.44
CA SER A 61 12.65 -2.85 9.81
C SER A 61 12.46 -3.87 8.68
N ILE A 62 11.85 -5.03 8.96
CA ILE A 62 11.44 -6.01 7.93
C ILE A 62 10.62 -5.33 6.83
N SER A 63 9.68 -4.46 7.23
CA SER A 63 8.82 -3.72 6.32
C SER A 63 9.62 -2.80 5.40
N ASP A 64 10.60 -2.08 5.96
CA ASP A 64 11.43 -1.14 5.20
C ASP A 64 12.39 -1.88 4.29
N THR A 65 13.01 -2.96 4.77
CA THR A 65 13.84 -3.86 3.95
C THR A 65 13.06 -4.37 2.73
N ILE A 66 11.81 -4.79 2.91
CA ILE A 66 10.94 -5.22 1.79
C ILE A 66 10.67 -4.07 0.83
N ARG A 67 10.28 -2.88 1.31
CA ARG A 67 9.99 -1.73 0.45
C ARG A 67 11.22 -1.31 -0.34
N THR A 68 12.38 -1.19 0.32
CA THR A 68 13.65 -0.86 -0.32
C THR A 68 14.03 -1.89 -1.39
N CYS A 69 13.86 -3.19 -1.11
CA CYS A 69 14.08 -4.23 -2.13
C CYS A 69 13.21 -3.99 -3.38
N ILE A 70 11.94 -3.64 -3.21
CA ILE A 70 11.01 -3.38 -4.32
C ILE A 70 11.39 -2.10 -5.06
N VAL A 71 11.71 -1.02 -4.35
CA VAL A 71 12.14 0.27 -4.92
C VAL A 71 13.40 0.11 -5.78
N LEU A 72 14.32 -0.78 -5.39
CA LEU A 72 15.51 -1.10 -6.17
C LEU A 72 15.27 -2.13 -7.30
N GLY A 73 14.01 -2.54 -7.55
CA GLY A 73 13.66 -3.56 -8.55
C GLY A 73 14.03 -5.00 -8.16
N ASN A 74 14.50 -5.24 -6.93
CA ASN A 74 14.90 -6.56 -6.44
C ASN A 74 13.72 -7.32 -5.83
N HIS A 75 12.70 -7.61 -6.66
CA HIS A 75 11.46 -8.25 -6.20
C HIS A 75 11.69 -9.66 -5.63
N ARG A 76 12.70 -10.40 -6.12
CA ARG A 76 13.04 -11.73 -5.61
C ARG A 76 13.56 -11.67 -4.18
N ALA A 77 14.41 -10.70 -3.87
CA ALA A 77 14.86 -10.46 -2.50
C ALA A 77 13.70 -10.08 -1.57
N ALA A 78 12.81 -9.17 -2.02
CA ALA A 78 11.63 -8.79 -1.26
C ALA A 78 10.76 -10.00 -0.88
N LEU A 79 10.54 -10.93 -1.83
CA LEU A 79 9.78 -12.16 -1.58
C LEU A 79 10.50 -13.11 -0.62
N LYS A 80 11.85 -13.23 -0.71
CA LYS A 80 12.65 -14.01 0.24
C LYS A 80 12.47 -13.49 1.67
N VAL A 81 12.57 -12.17 1.88
CA VAL A 81 12.35 -11.54 3.18
C VAL A 81 10.91 -11.77 3.67
N LYS A 82 9.90 -11.61 2.79
CA LYS A 82 8.50 -11.89 3.14
C LYS A 82 8.32 -13.32 3.67
N GLN A 83 8.89 -14.31 3.00
CA GLN A 83 8.77 -15.72 3.35
C GLN A 83 9.53 -16.04 4.65
N GLU A 84 10.76 -15.56 4.78
CA GLU A 84 11.61 -15.81 5.94
C GLU A 84 10.97 -15.32 7.24
N PHE A 85 10.41 -14.10 7.21
CA PHE A 85 9.79 -13.47 8.38
C PHE A 85 8.27 -13.66 8.43
N LYS A 86 7.73 -14.59 7.62
CA LYS A 86 6.31 -14.96 7.59
C LYS A 86 5.38 -13.73 7.54
N VAL A 87 5.75 -12.74 6.74
CA VAL A 87 4.99 -11.50 6.59
C VAL A 87 3.63 -11.84 5.99
N SER A 88 2.57 -11.48 6.72
CA SER A 88 1.19 -11.76 6.30
C SER A 88 0.87 -11.17 4.94
N ASP A 89 -0.02 -11.83 4.18
CA ASP A 89 -0.40 -11.34 2.86
C ASP A 89 -1.00 -9.93 2.92
N LYS A 90 -1.78 -9.60 3.96
CA LYS A 90 -2.32 -8.25 4.16
C LYS A 90 -1.20 -7.20 4.25
N ARG A 91 -0.16 -7.46 5.05
CA ARG A 91 0.98 -6.54 5.19
C ARG A 91 1.80 -6.47 3.90
N TRP A 92 2.04 -7.61 3.26
CA TRP A 92 2.77 -7.68 1.98
C TRP A 92 2.12 -6.82 0.90
N TYR A 93 0.79 -6.92 0.73
CA TYR A 93 0.06 -6.14 -0.26
C TYR A 93 0.19 -4.63 0.00
N TRP A 94 0.03 -4.19 1.25
CA TRP A 94 0.23 -2.78 1.61
C TRP A 94 1.64 -2.29 1.25
N LEU A 95 2.68 -3.02 1.67
CA LEU A 95 4.07 -2.65 1.39
C LEU A 95 4.38 -2.58 -0.11
N LYS A 96 3.90 -3.57 -0.88
CA LYS A 96 4.16 -3.66 -2.31
C LYS A 96 3.40 -2.60 -3.11
N VAL A 97 2.14 -2.30 -2.78
CA VAL A 97 1.39 -1.20 -3.41
C VAL A 97 2.11 0.13 -3.23
N PHE A 98 2.44 0.49 -1.99
CA PHE A 98 3.14 1.75 -1.72
C PHE A 98 4.51 1.82 -2.37
N ALA A 99 5.30 0.74 -2.33
CA ALA A 99 6.63 0.73 -2.93
C ALA A 99 6.57 0.89 -4.46
N LEU A 100 5.66 0.17 -5.14
CA LEU A 100 5.48 0.29 -6.60
C LEU A 100 4.99 1.69 -6.99
N ALA A 101 4.05 2.27 -6.22
CA ALA A 101 3.59 3.63 -6.46
C ALA A 101 4.68 4.68 -6.24
N THR A 102 5.54 4.49 -5.23
CA THR A 102 6.68 5.38 -4.96
C THR A 102 7.63 5.49 -6.15
N ILE A 103 7.86 4.38 -6.87
CA ILE A 103 8.68 4.36 -8.08
C ILE A 103 7.89 4.54 -9.38
N ARG A 104 6.58 4.80 -9.28
CA ARG A 104 5.63 4.92 -10.41
C ARG A 104 5.65 3.73 -11.36
N ASP A 105 5.90 2.52 -10.85
CA ASP A 105 5.84 1.28 -11.63
C ASP A 105 4.39 0.79 -11.72
N TRP A 106 3.61 1.50 -12.54
CA TRP A 106 2.18 1.26 -12.73
C TRP A 106 1.90 -0.07 -13.45
N GLU A 107 2.80 -0.51 -14.34
CA GLU A 107 2.68 -1.80 -15.02
C GLU A 107 2.78 -2.95 -14.01
N ALA A 108 3.78 -2.92 -13.12
CA ALA A 108 3.91 -3.92 -12.08
C ALA A 108 2.77 -3.83 -11.05
N LEU A 109 2.27 -2.62 -10.74
CA LEU A 109 1.12 -2.44 -9.85
C LEU A 109 -0.14 -3.08 -10.45
N GLU A 110 -0.40 -2.86 -11.73
CA GLU A 110 -1.54 -3.45 -12.44
C GLU A 110 -1.44 -4.97 -12.46
N LYS A 111 -0.27 -5.50 -12.81
CA LYS A 111 0.00 -6.95 -12.78
C LYS A 111 -0.25 -7.50 -11.38
N PHE A 112 0.28 -6.84 -10.36
CA PHE A 112 0.12 -7.26 -8.97
C PHE A 112 -1.34 -7.27 -8.52
N SER A 113 -2.14 -6.28 -8.93
CA SER A 113 -3.56 -6.22 -8.62
C SER A 113 -4.38 -7.39 -9.19
N LYS A 114 -3.86 -8.05 -10.23
CA LYS A 114 -4.51 -9.14 -10.97
C LYS A 114 -4.01 -10.53 -10.54
N GLU A 115 -2.91 -10.64 -9.80
CA GLU A 115 -2.35 -11.94 -9.38
C GLU A 115 -3.34 -12.76 -8.54
N LYS A 116 -3.95 -12.12 -7.53
CA LYS A 116 -5.02 -12.67 -6.68
C LYS A 116 -5.89 -11.52 -6.19
N LYS A 117 -7.11 -11.83 -5.73
CA LYS A 117 -7.95 -10.83 -5.05
C LYS A 117 -7.18 -10.25 -3.85
N PRO A 118 -6.90 -8.93 -3.80
CA PRO A 118 -6.12 -8.36 -2.71
C PRO A 118 -6.84 -8.52 -1.37
N PRO A 119 -6.18 -9.04 -0.31
CA PRO A 119 -6.78 -9.16 1.03
C PRO A 119 -7.03 -7.78 1.68
N ILE A 120 -6.49 -6.71 1.10
CA ILE A 120 -6.68 -5.32 1.52
C ILE A 120 -7.78 -4.60 0.71
N GLY A 121 -8.42 -5.30 -0.24
CA GLY A 121 -9.31 -4.67 -1.22
C GLY A 121 -8.53 -3.78 -2.21
N TYR A 122 -9.26 -2.93 -2.94
CA TYR A 122 -8.67 -2.06 -3.96
C TYR A 122 -8.48 -0.61 -3.51
N ARG A 123 -9.02 -0.23 -2.34
CA ARG A 123 -8.88 1.14 -1.80
C ARG A 123 -7.42 1.59 -1.69
N PRO A 124 -6.49 0.77 -1.19
CA PRO A 124 -5.07 1.15 -1.13
C PRO A 124 -4.43 1.37 -2.50
N PHE A 125 -4.86 0.65 -3.54
CA PHE A 125 -4.40 0.87 -4.91
C PHE A 125 -4.89 2.21 -5.44
N VAL A 126 -6.17 2.52 -5.20
CA VAL A 126 -6.78 3.81 -5.58
C VAL A 126 -6.07 4.98 -4.87
N GLU A 127 -5.94 4.92 -3.55
CA GLU A 127 -5.29 5.97 -2.75
C GLU A 127 -3.84 6.20 -3.22
N ALA A 128 -3.06 5.14 -3.43
CA ALA A 128 -1.69 5.26 -3.91
C ALA A 128 -1.58 5.91 -5.30
N CYS A 129 -2.55 5.66 -6.20
CA CYS A 129 -2.58 6.31 -7.52
C CYS A 129 -2.98 7.79 -7.41
N ILE A 130 -3.97 8.10 -6.57
CA ILE A 130 -4.42 9.49 -6.37
C ILE A 130 -3.30 10.32 -5.74
N ASP A 131 -2.64 9.80 -4.72
CA ASP A 131 -1.57 10.51 -4.01
C ASP A 131 -0.34 10.74 -4.91
N ALA A 132 -0.17 9.92 -5.97
CA ALA A 132 0.86 10.09 -6.99
C ALA A 132 0.41 10.89 -8.23
N ASP A 133 -0.82 11.43 -8.21
CA ASP A 133 -1.48 12.14 -9.32
C ASP A 133 -1.55 11.32 -10.62
N GLU A 134 -1.72 10.00 -10.49
CA GLU A 134 -1.85 9.08 -11.63
C GLU A 134 -3.31 8.67 -11.86
N LYS A 135 -4.07 9.59 -12.47
CA LYS A 135 -5.50 9.41 -12.74
C LYS A 135 -5.80 8.20 -13.62
N ALA A 136 -5.02 7.96 -14.67
CA ALA A 136 -5.27 6.88 -15.62
C ALA A 136 -5.19 5.50 -14.96
N GLU A 137 -4.24 5.34 -14.04
CA GLU A 137 -4.05 4.12 -13.27
C GLU A 137 -5.15 3.95 -12.21
N ALA A 138 -5.52 5.03 -11.50
CA ALA A 138 -6.59 5.00 -10.50
C ALA A 138 -7.92 4.49 -11.09
N LEU A 139 -8.25 4.87 -12.33
CA LEU A 139 -9.47 4.44 -13.03
C LEU A 139 -9.56 2.92 -13.23
N LYS A 140 -8.44 2.19 -13.18
CA LYS A 140 -8.44 0.72 -13.27
C LYS A 140 -8.91 0.05 -11.96
N TYR A 141 -8.85 0.77 -10.84
CA TYR A 141 -9.13 0.24 -9.50
C TYR A 141 -10.42 0.75 -8.88
N ILE A 142 -10.81 2.01 -9.15
CA ILE A 142 -12.04 2.61 -8.60
C ILE A 142 -13.29 1.74 -8.86
N PRO A 143 -13.52 1.21 -10.08
CA PRO A 143 -14.69 0.35 -10.34
C PRO A 143 -14.75 -0.90 -9.46
N LYS A 144 -13.60 -1.37 -8.96
CA LYS A 144 -13.44 -2.59 -8.15
C LYS A 144 -13.65 -2.37 -6.65
N LEU A 145 -13.85 -1.13 -6.20
CA LEU A 145 -14.25 -0.87 -4.81
C LEU A 145 -15.61 -1.52 -4.52
N ALA A 146 -15.84 -1.94 -3.27
CA ALA A 146 -17.10 -2.57 -2.90
C ALA A 146 -18.19 -1.54 -2.58
N ASP A 147 -17.81 -0.46 -1.90
CA ASP A 147 -18.72 0.59 -1.45
C ASP A 147 -18.92 1.66 -2.55
N PRO A 148 -20.15 1.88 -3.05
CA PRO A 148 -20.44 2.94 -4.00
C PRO A 148 -20.11 4.35 -3.47
N ARG A 149 -20.16 4.56 -2.14
CA ARG A 149 -19.74 5.83 -1.53
C ARG A 149 -18.25 6.06 -1.72
N GLU A 150 -17.41 5.06 -1.41
CA GLU A 150 -15.96 5.14 -1.64
C GLU A 150 -15.63 5.34 -3.12
N LYS A 151 -16.41 4.74 -4.04
CA LYS A 151 -16.26 4.99 -5.49
C LYS A 151 -16.52 6.45 -5.84
N ALA A 152 -17.64 6.99 -5.39
CA ALA A 152 -18.02 8.36 -5.68
C ALA A 152 -16.96 9.35 -5.16
N GLU A 153 -16.54 9.19 -3.91
CA GLU A 153 -15.49 10.02 -3.29
C GLU A 153 -14.15 9.90 -4.06
N SER A 154 -13.79 8.71 -4.52
CA SER A 154 -12.58 8.50 -5.33
C SER A 154 -12.66 9.18 -6.69
N TYR A 155 -13.79 9.08 -7.40
CA TYR A 155 -14.01 9.78 -8.67
C TYR A 155 -13.97 11.30 -8.51
N VAL A 156 -14.46 11.82 -7.39
CA VAL A 156 -14.34 13.25 -7.07
C VAL A 156 -12.90 13.68 -6.92
N ARG A 157 -12.09 12.91 -6.17
CA ARG A 157 -10.67 13.21 -5.96
C ARG A 157 -9.86 13.24 -7.27
N ILE A 158 -10.29 12.51 -8.30
CA ILE A 158 -9.64 12.54 -9.64
C ILE A 158 -10.38 13.42 -10.67
N GLY A 159 -11.33 14.25 -10.23
CA GLY A 159 -12.03 15.19 -11.09
C GLY A 159 -12.92 14.54 -12.16
N MET A 160 -13.67 13.50 -11.78
CA MET A 160 -14.58 12.75 -12.65
C MET A 160 -16.04 12.93 -12.19
N PRO A 161 -16.68 14.09 -12.49
CA PRO A 161 -17.97 14.44 -11.90
C PRO A 161 -19.14 13.56 -12.37
N LYS A 162 -19.13 13.09 -13.62
CA LYS A 162 -20.18 12.23 -14.15
C LYS A 162 -20.18 10.89 -13.44
N GLU A 163 -19.01 10.25 -13.38
CA GLU A 163 -18.80 8.95 -12.77
C GLU A 163 -19.01 9.01 -11.25
N ALA A 164 -18.62 10.12 -10.61
CA ALA A 164 -18.90 10.35 -9.20
C ALA A 164 -20.40 10.45 -8.93
N ALA A 165 -21.15 11.17 -9.76
CA ALA A 165 -22.58 11.34 -9.59
C ALA A 165 -23.34 10.03 -9.86
N ASP A 166 -22.93 9.27 -10.88
CA ASP A 166 -23.47 7.94 -11.17
C ASP A 166 -23.24 6.97 -9.99
N ALA A 167 -22.03 6.96 -9.42
CA ALA A 167 -21.73 6.14 -8.24
C ALA A 167 -22.51 6.57 -6.98
N ALA A 168 -22.65 7.89 -6.75
CA ALA A 168 -23.41 8.43 -5.63
C ALA A 168 -24.92 8.18 -5.77
N SER A 169 -25.47 8.15 -6.98
CA SER A 169 -26.89 7.83 -7.19
C SER A 169 -27.28 6.43 -6.70
N GLN A 170 -26.31 5.50 -6.69
CA GLN A 170 -26.50 4.12 -6.24
C GLN A 170 -26.60 4.01 -4.71
N THR A 171 -26.10 4.98 -3.95
CA THR A 171 -26.19 4.97 -2.48
C THR A 171 -27.55 5.43 -1.97
N LYS A 172 -28.36 6.08 -2.82
CA LYS A 172 -29.61 6.79 -2.45
C LYS A 172 -29.41 7.81 -1.31
N ASP A 173 -28.19 8.28 -1.13
CA ASP A 173 -27.81 9.26 -0.10
C ASP A 173 -27.82 10.66 -0.72
N SER A 174 -28.90 11.41 -0.45
CA SER A 174 -29.06 12.78 -0.94
C SER A 174 -28.11 13.77 -0.29
N GLU A 175 -27.64 13.50 0.93
CA GLU A 175 -26.64 14.32 1.63
C GLU A 175 -25.27 14.17 0.97
N LEU A 176 -24.88 12.94 0.64
CA LEU A 176 -23.66 12.66 -0.12
C LEU A 176 -23.64 13.43 -1.44
N LEU A 177 -24.73 13.37 -2.22
CA LEU A 177 -24.85 14.12 -3.48
C LEU A 177 -24.68 15.64 -3.29
N GLY A 178 -25.32 16.20 -2.26
CA GLY A 178 -25.19 17.61 -1.91
C GLY A 178 -23.74 17.98 -1.57
N ARG A 179 -23.05 17.13 -0.79
CA ARG A 179 -21.66 17.35 -0.39
C ARG A 179 -20.69 17.24 -1.57
N LEU A 180 -20.88 16.26 -2.47
CA LEU A 180 -20.06 16.10 -3.67
C LEU A 180 -20.25 17.26 -4.66
N LYS A 181 -21.47 17.82 -4.78
CA LYS A 181 -21.74 19.01 -5.59
C LYS A 181 -20.89 20.19 -5.15
N LEU A 182 -20.77 20.43 -3.84
CA LEU A 182 -19.96 21.55 -3.31
C LEU A 182 -18.49 21.46 -3.75
N THR A 183 -17.94 20.24 -3.82
CA THR A 183 -16.57 20.00 -4.30
C THR A 183 -16.39 20.38 -5.77
N PHE A 184 -17.46 20.36 -6.57
CA PHE A 184 -17.47 20.78 -7.98
C PHE A 184 -18.18 22.12 -8.22
N SER A 185 -18.38 22.95 -7.19
CA SER A 185 -19.16 24.19 -7.28
C SER A 185 -18.64 25.19 -8.33
N GLN A 186 -17.34 25.17 -8.63
CA GLN A 186 -16.73 26.01 -9.67
C GLN A 186 -16.98 25.47 -11.09
N ASN A 187 -17.46 24.24 -11.23
CA ASN A 187 -17.77 23.61 -12.50
C ASN A 187 -19.30 23.54 -12.68
N ALA A 188 -19.85 24.50 -13.43
CA ALA A 188 -21.29 24.62 -13.68
C ALA A 188 -21.89 23.36 -14.33
N SER A 189 -21.14 22.70 -15.22
CA SER A 189 -21.57 21.46 -15.88
C SER A 189 -21.59 20.25 -14.94
N ALA A 190 -20.65 20.20 -13.99
CA ALA A 190 -20.66 19.18 -12.95
C ALA A 190 -21.82 19.42 -11.96
N SER A 191 -22.01 20.68 -11.54
CA SER A 191 -23.06 21.05 -10.59
C SER A 191 -24.47 20.70 -11.09
N SER A 192 -24.75 20.91 -12.39
CA SER A 192 -26.03 20.56 -12.99
C SER A 192 -26.30 19.05 -13.00
N ILE A 193 -25.26 18.22 -13.18
CA ILE A 193 -25.40 16.75 -13.11
C ILE A 193 -25.90 16.33 -11.72
N PHE A 194 -25.29 16.84 -10.65
CA PHE A 194 -25.71 16.52 -9.28
C PHE A 194 -27.13 17.03 -8.97
N ASP A 195 -27.53 18.20 -9.48
CA ASP A 195 -28.90 18.72 -9.31
C ASP A 195 -29.94 17.81 -9.97
N THR A 196 -29.73 17.43 -11.23
CA THR A 196 -30.67 16.54 -11.95
C THR A 196 -30.85 15.19 -11.27
N LEU A 197 -29.79 14.65 -10.66
CA LEU A 197 -29.84 13.37 -9.96
C LEU A 197 -30.52 13.48 -8.59
N ARG A 198 -30.24 14.56 -7.83
CA ARG A 198 -30.92 14.82 -6.55
C ARG A 198 -32.42 14.98 -6.75
N ASP A 199 -32.84 15.70 -7.79
CA ASP A 199 -34.26 15.97 -8.04
C ASP A 199 -34.99 14.66 -8.41
N ARG A 200 -34.35 13.76 -9.18
CA ARG A 200 -34.89 12.41 -9.47
C ARG A 200 -35.04 11.53 -8.22
N LEU A 201 -34.14 11.67 -7.24
CA LEU A 201 -34.21 10.92 -5.98
C LEU A 201 -35.23 11.50 -4.99
N SER A 202 -35.48 12.81 -5.06
CA SER A 202 -36.43 13.53 -4.18
C SER A 202 -37.87 13.37 -4.64
N PHE A 203 -38.09 13.20 -5.95
CA PHE A 203 -39.39 12.91 -6.55
C PHE A 203 -39.34 11.51 -7.20
N PRO A 204 -39.47 10.42 -6.44
CA PRO A 204 -39.69 9.11 -7.05
C PRO A 204 -41.00 9.21 -7.83
N GLY A 205 -40.90 9.11 -9.15
CA GLY A 205 -42.06 9.23 -10.03
C GLY A 205 -43.18 8.32 -9.54
N VAL A 206 -44.35 8.92 -9.36
CA VAL A 206 -45.64 8.22 -9.39
C VAL A 206 -45.71 7.53 -10.75
N SER A 207 -45.50 6.22 -10.77
CA SER A 207 -45.84 5.31 -11.87
C SER A 207 -46.06 3.94 -11.28
#